data_AF-A0A3M1FVZ5-F1
#
_entry.id   AF-A0A3M1FVZ5-F1
#
_cell.length_a   1.000
_cell.length_b   1.000
_cell.length_c   1.000
_cell.angle_alpha   90.00
_cell.angle_beta   90.00
_cell.angle_gamma   90.00
#
_symmetry.space_group_name_H-M   'P 1'
#
loop_
_entity.id
_entity.type
_entity.pdbx_description
1 polymer ?
#
loop_
_entity_poly.entity_id
_entity_poly.type
_entity_poly.pdbx_seq_one_letter_code
_entity_poly.pdbx_strand_id
1 'polypeptide(L)'
;LYETLGQAYDFFHASADDPRAYEALLAEAGIGMQARAPFTPVVKLIFGKGYDKTRVTEYAACLSYAAREAVPAGRFIAFIEAFEGGLKACVKAERAARRAERGNEALSQLEQALEALRTRPVLAPVTLPAAADDGEGEFMLLLARRGGDGRIGVIDMVENSTTALEAILKRVARRQPPPKE
;
A
#
# COMPACT_ATOMS: atom_id res chain seq x y z
N LEU A 1 0.29 2.80 -31.38
CA LEU A 1 0.20 2.55 -29.92
C LEU A 1 1.07 3.53 -29.14
N TYR A 2 2.39 3.56 -29.32
CA TYR A 2 3.27 4.46 -28.53
C TYR A 2 2.98 5.94 -28.78
N GLU A 3 2.62 6.33 -30.00
CA GLU A 3 2.11 7.68 -30.29
C GLU A 3 0.89 8.04 -29.44
N THR A 4 -0.10 7.14 -29.37
CA THR A 4 -1.30 7.30 -28.53
C THR A 4 -0.95 7.40 -27.05
N LEU A 5 0.03 6.63 -26.57
CA LEU A 5 0.51 6.73 -25.20
C LEU A 5 1.27 8.04 -24.95
N GLY A 6 2.02 8.54 -25.94
CA GLY A 6 2.65 9.86 -25.88
C GLY A 6 1.62 10.98 -25.75
N GLN A 7 0.58 10.95 -26.58
CA GLN A 7 -0.55 11.89 -26.49
C GLN A 7 -1.28 11.77 -25.15
N ALA A 8 -1.46 10.56 -24.62
CA ALA A 8 -2.03 10.35 -23.30
C ALA A 8 -1.19 10.97 -22.19
N TYR A 9 0.13 10.85 -22.30
CA TYR A 9 1.07 11.44 -21.35
C TYR A 9 1.00 12.97 -21.40
N ASP A 10 1.00 13.55 -22.59
CA ASP A 10 0.92 15.01 -22.77
C ASP A 10 -0.43 15.57 -22.32
N PHE A 11 -1.51 14.85 -22.60
CA PHE A 11 -2.84 15.19 -22.09
C PHE A 11 -2.88 15.20 -20.56
N PHE A 12 -2.22 14.25 -19.89
CA PHE A 12 -2.16 14.24 -18.43
C PHE A 12 -1.45 15.48 -17.88
N HIS A 13 -0.34 15.91 -18.48
CA HIS A 13 0.34 17.14 -18.09
C HIS A 13 -0.55 18.37 -18.31
N ALA A 14 -1.20 18.47 -19.47
CA ALA A 14 -2.14 19.55 -19.75
C ALA A 14 -3.35 19.56 -18.79
N SER A 15 -3.79 18.39 -18.31
CA SER A 15 -4.90 18.31 -17.35
C SER A 15 -4.58 18.92 -15.98
N ALA A 16 -3.29 19.10 -15.66
CA ALA A 16 -2.87 19.75 -14.43
C ALA A 16 -3.12 21.27 -14.46
N ASP A 17 -3.16 21.88 -15.65
CA ASP A 17 -3.41 23.31 -15.83
C ASP A 17 -4.89 23.69 -15.62
N ASP A 18 -5.82 22.76 -15.92
CA ASP A 18 -7.25 22.91 -15.61
C ASP A 18 -7.86 21.63 -15.04
N PRO A 19 -7.70 21.39 -13.72
CA PRO A 19 -8.24 20.21 -13.06
C PRO A 19 -9.77 20.13 -13.10
N ARG A 20 -10.48 21.26 -13.20
CA ARG A 20 -11.95 21.31 -13.22
C ARG A 20 -12.48 20.85 -14.57
N ALA A 21 -11.88 21.33 -15.66
CA ALA A 21 -12.22 20.84 -17.00
C ALA A 21 -11.91 19.34 -17.13
N TYR A 22 -10.80 18.88 -16.55
CA TYR A 22 -10.47 17.46 -16.53
C TYR A 22 -11.50 16.63 -15.76
N GLU A 23 -11.91 17.08 -14.58
CA GLU A 23 -12.94 16.42 -13.78
C GLU A 23 -14.29 16.36 -14.52
N ALA A 24 -14.69 17.44 -15.18
CA ALA A 24 -15.91 17.48 -15.99
C ALA A 24 -15.86 16.46 -17.15
N LEU A 25 -14.72 16.38 -17.85
CA LEU A 25 -14.52 15.40 -18.93
C LEU A 25 -14.61 13.96 -18.43
N LEU A 26 -14.02 13.68 -17.27
CA LEU A 26 -14.10 12.37 -16.62
C LEU A 26 -15.55 12.03 -16.23
N ALA A 27 -16.30 13.00 -15.68
CA ALA A 27 -17.68 12.81 -15.28
C ALA A 27 -18.59 12.51 -16.50
N GLU A 28 -18.43 13.24 -17.59
CA GLU A 28 -19.17 13.01 -18.85
C GLU A 28 -18.89 11.61 -19.42
N ALA A 29 -17.64 11.16 -19.37
CA ALA A 29 -17.25 9.80 -19.76
C ALA A 29 -17.66 8.71 -18.74
N GLY A 30 -18.23 9.10 -17.60
CA GLY A 30 -18.57 8.20 -16.50
C GLY A 30 -17.35 7.48 -15.91
N ILE A 31 -16.19 8.14 -15.88
CA ILE A 31 -14.92 7.63 -15.36
C ILE A 31 -14.64 8.33 -14.01
N GLY A 32 -14.42 7.55 -12.96
CA GLY A 32 -14.05 8.12 -11.66
C GLY A 32 -12.58 8.52 -11.61
N MET A 33 -12.29 9.65 -10.96
CA MET A 33 -10.92 10.09 -10.67
C MET A 33 -10.22 9.13 -9.69
N GLN A 34 -8.90 8.92 -9.86
CA GLN A 34 -8.13 7.95 -9.08
C GLN A 34 -6.79 8.54 -8.62
N ALA A 35 -6.75 9.14 -7.43
CA ALA A 35 -5.56 9.81 -6.90
C ALA A 35 -4.32 8.90 -6.83
N ARG A 36 -4.48 7.62 -6.48
CA ARG A 36 -3.37 6.64 -6.40
C ARG A 36 -2.97 6.00 -7.74
N ALA A 37 -3.74 6.27 -8.79
CA ALA A 37 -3.53 5.74 -10.14
C ALA A 37 -3.95 6.77 -11.20
N PRO A 38 -3.32 7.96 -11.23
CA PRO A 38 -3.80 9.12 -11.98
C PRO A 38 -3.81 8.91 -13.51
N PHE A 39 -3.00 7.98 -14.02
CA PHE A 39 -2.99 7.62 -15.44
C PHE A 39 -4.10 6.64 -15.84
N THR A 40 -4.74 5.94 -14.91
CA THR A 40 -5.83 5.00 -15.24
C THR A 40 -7.04 5.72 -15.86
N PRO A 41 -7.54 6.83 -15.29
CA PRO A 41 -8.61 7.61 -15.91
C PRO A 41 -8.23 8.17 -17.28
N VAL A 42 -7.00 8.66 -17.46
CA VAL A 42 -6.49 9.13 -18.75
C VAL A 42 -6.52 8.04 -19.83
N VAL A 43 -5.99 6.85 -19.51
CA VAL A 43 -6.00 5.72 -20.44
C VAL A 43 -7.44 5.31 -20.78
N LYS A 44 -8.36 5.34 -19.81
CA LYS A 44 -9.78 5.05 -20.05
C LYS A 44 -10.47 6.11 -20.91
N LEU A 45 -10.09 7.38 -20.83
CA LEU A 45 -10.63 8.42 -21.71
C LEU A 45 -10.23 8.17 -23.16
N ILE A 46 -8.98 7.79 -23.41
CA ILE A 46 -8.42 7.66 -24.76
C ILE A 46 -8.80 6.33 -25.42
N PHE A 47 -8.72 5.22 -24.67
CA PHE A 47 -9.00 3.88 -25.20
C PHE A 47 -10.44 3.42 -24.97
N GLY A 48 -11.20 4.15 -24.15
CA GLY A 48 -12.56 3.83 -23.77
C GLY A 48 -12.69 3.15 -22.41
N LYS A 49 -13.74 3.50 -21.66
CA LYS A 49 -14.04 2.97 -20.33
C LYS A 49 -14.15 1.43 -20.28
N GLY A 50 -14.61 0.82 -21.37
CA GLY A 50 -14.79 -0.63 -21.52
C GLY A 50 -13.59 -1.38 -22.12
N TYR A 51 -12.45 -0.71 -22.34
CA TYR A 51 -11.26 -1.34 -22.90
C TYR A 51 -10.71 -2.45 -22.00
N ASP A 52 -9.91 -3.35 -22.58
CA ASP A 52 -9.35 -4.48 -21.86
C ASP A 52 -8.62 -4.03 -20.59
N LYS A 53 -9.06 -4.58 -19.44
CA LYS A 53 -8.56 -4.17 -18.12
C LYS A 53 -7.06 -4.40 -17.99
N THR A 54 -6.55 -5.48 -18.57
CA THR A 54 -5.11 -5.80 -18.51
C THR A 54 -4.32 -4.73 -19.26
N ARG A 55 -4.72 -4.39 -20.49
CA ARG A 55 -4.08 -3.31 -21.27
C ARG A 55 -4.15 -1.96 -20.58
N VAL A 56 -5.29 -1.60 -20.00
CA VAL A 56 -5.42 -0.35 -19.23
C VAL A 56 -4.39 -0.31 -18.11
N THR A 57 -4.24 -1.41 -17.36
CA THR A 57 -3.25 -1.46 -16.27
C THR A 57 -1.80 -1.41 -16.77
N GLU A 58 -1.48 -2.05 -17.90
CA GLU A 58 -0.15 -2.00 -18.51
C GLU A 58 0.21 -0.58 -18.98
N TYR A 59 -0.69 0.06 -19.72
CA TYR A 59 -0.45 1.40 -20.25
C TYR A 59 -0.34 2.43 -19.13
N ALA A 60 -1.24 2.40 -18.15
CA ALA A 60 -1.19 3.31 -17.02
C ALA A 60 0.08 3.11 -16.17
N ALA A 61 0.55 1.87 -16.00
CA ALA A 61 1.80 1.59 -15.29
C ALA A 61 3.02 2.14 -16.05
N CYS A 62 3.06 2.03 -17.38
CA CYS A 62 4.14 2.61 -18.17
C CYS A 62 4.17 4.15 -18.11
N LEU A 63 3.01 4.80 -18.20
CA LEU A 63 2.90 6.26 -18.05
C LEU A 63 3.31 6.70 -16.64
N SER A 64 2.90 5.95 -15.62
CA SER A 64 3.31 6.19 -14.22
C SER A 64 4.83 6.08 -14.07
N TYR A 65 5.46 5.12 -14.75
CA TYR A 65 6.91 4.99 -14.74
C TYR A 65 7.60 6.19 -15.39
N ALA A 66 7.13 6.63 -16.56
CA ALA A 66 7.67 7.83 -17.21
C ALA A 66 7.56 9.08 -16.33
N ALA A 67 6.43 9.25 -15.64
CA ALA A 67 6.24 10.35 -14.69
C ALA A 67 7.19 10.27 -13.49
N ARG A 68 7.43 9.06 -12.97
CA ARG A 68 8.40 8.81 -11.90
C ARG A 68 9.83 9.17 -12.31
N GLU A 69 10.19 8.86 -13.56
CA GLU A 69 11.47 9.24 -14.16
C GLU A 69 11.51 10.72 -14.61
N ALA A 70 10.50 11.52 -14.23
CA ALA A 70 10.39 12.93 -14.56
C ALA A 70 10.47 13.24 -16.06
N VAL A 71 9.96 12.33 -16.91
CA VAL A 71 9.92 12.53 -18.37
C VAL A 71 9.03 13.74 -18.68
N PRO A 72 9.52 14.77 -19.41
CA PRO A 72 8.71 15.93 -19.76
C PRO A 72 7.61 15.59 -20.78
N ALA A 73 6.59 16.45 -20.86
CA ALA A 73 5.64 16.43 -21.98
C ALA A 73 6.38 16.54 -23.34
N GLY A 74 5.87 15.83 -24.35
CA GLY A 74 6.46 15.69 -25.67
C GLY A 74 7.66 14.74 -25.75
N ARG A 75 8.09 14.13 -24.63
CA ARG A 75 9.28 13.25 -24.58
C ARG A 75 9.00 11.78 -24.32
N PHE A 76 7.74 11.41 -24.10
CA PHE A 76 7.36 10.03 -23.80
C PHE A 76 7.78 9.02 -24.88
N ILE A 77 7.61 9.37 -26.16
CA ILE A 77 7.94 8.46 -27.28
C ILE A 77 9.43 8.14 -27.30
N ALA A 78 10.27 9.18 -27.25
CA ALA A 78 11.73 9.00 -27.19
C ALA A 78 12.15 8.20 -25.95
N PHE A 79 11.48 8.42 -24.80
CA PHE A 79 11.72 7.66 -23.58
C PHE A 79 11.43 6.16 -23.77
N ILE A 80 10.25 5.80 -24.27
CA ILE A 80 9.85 4.38 -24.37
C ILE A 80 10.63 3.63 -25.47
N GLU A 81 11.04 4.32 -26.53
CA GLU A 81 11.88 3.76 -27.58
C GLU A 81 13.32 3.51 -27.12
N ALA A 82 13.85 4.38 -26.24
CA ALA A 82 15.16 4.20 -25.63
C ALA A 82 15.16 3.19 -24.47
N PHE A 83 13.99 2.87 -23.92
CA PHE A 83 13.87 1.93 -22.80
C PHE A 83 13.94 0.48 -23.28
N GLU A 84 15.02 -0.23 -22.94
CA GLU A 84 15.22 -1.61 -23.38
C GLU A 84 14.07 -2.53 -22.92
N GLY A 85 13.43 -3.21 -23.87
CA GLY A 85 12.23 -4.02 -23.63
C GLY A 85 10.90 -3.25 -23.64
N GLY A 86 10.94 -1.94 -23.90
CA GLY A 86 9.80 -1.07 -24.17
C GLY A 86 8.72 -1.13 -23.09
N LEU A 87 7.45 -1.15 -23.52
CA LEU A 87 6.28 -1.12 -22.63
C LEU A 87 6.34 -2.16 -21.50
N LYS A 88 6.69 -3.41 -21.81
CA LYS A 88 6.71 -4.48 -20.80
C LYS A 88 7.77 -4.24 -19.73
N ALA A 89 8.93 -3.73 -20.14
CA ALA A 89 10.00 -3.40 -19.22
C ALA A 89 9.61 -2.21 -18.31
N CYS A 90 8.98 -1.16 -18.86
CA CYS A 90 8.43 -0.05 -18.06
C CYS A 90 7.39 -0.55 -17.03
N VAL A 91 6.48 -1.44 -17.43
CA VAL A 91 5.50 -2.04 -16.52
C VAL A 91 6.18 -2.81 -15.39
N LYS A 92 7.22 -3.59 -15.71
CA LYS A 92 8.00 -4.33 -14.70
C LYS A 92 8.71 -3.37 -13.74
N ALA A 93 9.29 -2.29 -14.26
CA ALA A 93 10.01 -1.28 -13.48
C ALA A 93 9.06 -0.54 -12.53
N GLU A 94 7.90 -0.07 -12.99
CA GLU A 94 6.91 0.57 -12.12
C GLU A 94 6.38 -0.37 -11.04
N ARG A 95 6.12 -1.64 -11.38
CA ARG A 95 5.70 -2.65 -10.40
C ARG A 95 6.79 -2.90 -9.35
N ALA A 96 8.07 -2.82 -9.72
CA ALA A 96 9.17 -2.94 -8.77
C ALA A 96 9.26 -1.71 -7.87
N ALA A 97 9.17 -0.50 -8.44
CA ALA A 97 9.18 0.76 -7.70
C ALA A 97 8.05 0.81 -6.66
N ARG A 98 6.80 0.52 -7.05
CA ARG A 98 5.66 0.50 -6.11
C ARG A 98 5.80 -0.53 -4.99
N ARG A 99 6.46 -1.67 -5.25
CA ARG A 99 6.73 -2.65 -4.18
C ARG A 99 7.76 -2.12 -3.19
N ALA A 100 8.81 -1.46 -3.66
CA ALA A 100 9.81 -0.84 -2.81
C ALA A 100 9.20 0.28 -1.96
N GLU A 101 8.38 1.16 -2.55
CA GLU A 101 7.68 2.23 -1.84
C GLU A 101 6.79 1.68 -0.72
N ARG A 102 5.95 0.67 -1.00
CA ARG A 102 5.13 0.03 0.02
C ARG A 102 5.96 -0.61 1.14
N GLY A 103 7.12 -1.17 0.79
CA GLY A 103 8.07 -1.71 1.77
C GLY A 103 8.61 -0.61 2.70
N ASN A 104 9.03 0.52 2.13
CA ASN A 104 9.52 1.67 2.88
C ASN A 104 8.43 2.32 3.73
N GLU A 105 7.20 2.43 3.22
CA GLU A 105 6.03 2.90 3.99
C GLU A 105 5.76 1.99 5.18
N ALA A 106 5.78 0.67 4.98
CA ALA A 106 5.58 -0.29 6.06
C ALA A 106 6.69 -0.22 7.12
N LEU A 107 7.94 -0.03 6.71
CA LEU A 107 9.07 0.19 7.62
C LEU A 107 8.90 1.48 8.42
N SER A 108 8.53 2.58 7.76
CA SER A 108 8.30 3.87 8.41
C SER A 108 7.14 3.80 9.43
N GLN A 109 6.05 3.11 9.08
CA GLN A 109 4.93 2.88 10.02
C GLN A 109 5.37 2.05 11.24
N LEU A 110 6.22 1.04 11.03
CA LEU A 110 6.77 0.25 12.13
C LEU A 110 7.66 1.10 13.04
N GLU A 111 8.53 1.92 12.48
CA GLU A 111 9.39 2.84 13.26
C GLU A 111 8.57 3.83 14.09
N GLN A 112 7.52 4.43 13.50
CA GLN A 112 6.60 5.32 14.21
C GLN A 112 5.87 4.60 15.34
N ALA A 113 5.38 3.38 15.10
CA ALA A 113 4.73 2.57 16.12
C ALA A 113 5.69 2.23 17.26
N LEU A 114 6.94 1.85 16.96
CA LEU A 114 7.96 1.58 17.97
C LEU A 114 8.27 2.82 18.81
N GLU A 115 8.36 4.00 18.20
CA GLU A 115 8.62 5.25 18.92
C GLU A 115 7.47 5.61 19.85
N ALA A 116 6.22 5.51 19.38
CA ALA A 116 5.04 5.69 20.22
C ALA A 116 5.03 4.69 21.39
N LEU A 117 5.41 3.44 21.14
CA LEU A 117 5.48 2.40 22.17
C LEU A 117 6.63 2.59 23.15
N ARG A 118 7.70 3.34 22.84
CA ARG A 118 8.83 3.61 23.77
C ARG A 118 8.42 4.53 24.92
N THR A 119 7.56 5.50 24.65
CA THR A 119 7.10 6.49 25.64
C THR A 119 5.88 6.00 26.44
N ARG A 120 5.23 4.91 25.99
CA ARG A 120 4.07 4.33 26.67
C ARG A 120 4.42 3.84 28.09
N PRO A 121 3.63 4.18 29.13
CA PRO A 121 3.88 3.70 30.48
C PRO A 121 3.56 2.21 30.62
N VAL A 122 4.21 1.55 31.58
CA VAL A 122 3.85 0.19 32.00
C VAL A 122 2.50 0.26 32.73
N LEU A 123 1.57 -0.59 32.33
CA LEU A 123 0.31 -0.81 33.03
C LEU A 123 0.61 -1.40 34.41
N ALA A 124 0.14 -0.72 35.46
CA ALA A 124 0.07 -1.25 36.82
C ALA A 124 -0.87 -2.50 36.85
N PRO A 125 -0.96 -3.28 37.95
CA PRO A 125 -1.72 -4.53 37.92
C PRO A 125 -3.15 -4.29 37.40
N VAL A 126 -3.48 -4.96 36.28
CA VAL A 126 -4.78 -4.84 35.62
C VAL A 126 -5.66 -5.99 36.07
N THR A 127 -6.82 -5.68 36.63
CA THR A 127 -7.89 -6.66 36.85
C THR A 127 -8.75 -6.72 35.60
N LEU A 128 -8.87 -7.90 35.00
CA LEU A 128 -9.72 -8.14 33.84
C LEU A 128 -11.06 -8.75 34.29
N PRO A 129 -12.17 -8.43 33.60
CA PRO A 129 -13.42 -9.14 33.80
C PRO A 129 -13.25 -10.62 33.44
N ALA A 130 -14.05 -11.49 34.07
CA ALA A 130 -14.06 -12.90 33.73
C ALA A 130 -14.41 -13.08 32.24
N ALA A 131 -13.73 -14.01 31.57
CA ALA A 131 -14.11 -14.42 30.22
C ALA A 131 -15.55 -14.96 30.24
N ALA A 132 -16.27 -14.80 29.13
CA ALA A 132 -17.59 -15.38 28.99
C ALA A 132 -17.47 -16.92 28.87
N ASP A 133 -18.49 -17.64 29.32
CA ASP A 133 -18.54 -19.11 29.31
C ASP A 133 -18.63 -19.72 27.89
N ASP A 134 -18.74 -18.88 26.85
CA ASP A 134 -18.81 -19.28 25.44
C ASP A 134 -17.42 -19.37 24.77
N GLY A 135 -16.34 -19.12 25.51
CA GLY A 135 -14.97 -19.13 24.99
C GLY A 135 -14.57 -17.85 24.25
N GLU A 136 -15.50 -16.91 24.06
CA GLU A 136 -15.13 -15.55 23.62
C GLU A 136 -14.40 -14.85 24.77
N GLY A 137 -13.18 -14.38 24.52
CA GLY A 137 -12.37 -13.77 25.58
C GLY A 137 -11.26 -14.66 26.14
N GLU A 138 -11.24 -15.96 25.85
CA GLU A 138 -10.32 -16.92 26.51
C GLU A 138 -8.83 -16.57 26.32
N PHE A 139 -8.47 -16.18 25.10
CA PHE A 139 -7.09 -15.80 24.76
C PHE A 139 -7.00 -14.32 24.47
N MET A 140 -5.98 -13.65 24.99
CA MET A 140 -5.67 -12.25 24.69
C MET A 140 -4.19 -12.07 24.34
N LEU A 141 -3.85 -10.97 23.65
CA LEU A 141 -2.45 -10.62 23.37
C LEU A 141 -2.01 -9.47 24.26
N LEU A 142 -1.03 -9.74 25.12
CA LEU A 142 -0.36 -8.73 25.93
C LEU A 142 0.92 -8.26 25.23
N LEU A 143 1.05 -6.95 25.05
CA LEU A 143 2.31 -6.35 24.64
C LEU A 143 3.09 -5.97 25.89
N ALA A 144 4.31 -6.47 26.03
CA ALA A 144 5.13 -6.23 27.21
C ALA A 144 6.53 -5.73 26.84
N ARG A 145 7.09 -4.88 27.71
CA ARG A 145 8.44 -4.32 27.62
C ARG A 145 9.35 -5.00 28.64
N ARG A 146 10.52 -5.44 28.19
CA ARG A 146 11.60 -5.90 29.07
C ARG A 146 12.34 -4.70 29.65
N GLY A 147 12.38 -4.59 30.97
CA GLY A 147 13.19 -3.62 31.71
C GLY A 147 14.66 -4.01 31.75
N GLY A 148 15.54 -3.04 31.99
CA GLY A 148 16.99 -3.26 32.14
C GLY A 148 17.37 -4.09 33.36
N ASP A 149 16.46 -4.22 34.33
CA ASP A 149 16.56 -5.06 35.53
C ASP A 149 16.11 -6.52 35.29
N GLY A 150 15.74 -6.86 34.04
CA GLY A 150 15.24 -8.19 33.67
C GLY A 150 13.76 -8.42 33.97
N ARG A 151 13.04 -7.45 34.55
CA ARG A 151 11.59 -7.55 34.76
C ARG A 151 10.84 -7.26 33.46
N ILE A 152 9.60 -7.73 33.39
CA ILE A 152 8.70 -7.48 32.26
C ILE A 152 7.55 -6.61 32.76
N GLY A 153 7.30 -5.50 32.09
CA GLY A 153 6.14 -4.64 32.32
C GLY A 153 5.18 -4.71 31.14
N VAL A 154 3.91 -5.01 31.39
CA VAL A 154 2.86 -4.97 30.34
C VAL A 154 2.64 -3.51 29.94
N ILE A 155 2.64 -3.19 28.65
CA ILE A 155 2.43 -1.82 28.14
C ILE A 155 1.11 -1.64 27.42
N ASP A 156 0.53 -2.74 26.90
CA ASP A 156 -0.76 -2.70 26.22
C ASP A 156 -1.44 -4.07 26.19
N MET A 157 -2.75 -4.05 25.95
CA MET A 157 -3.59 -5.23 25.77
C MET A 157 -4.33 -5.10 24.43
N VAL A 158 -4.23 -6.12 23.57
CA VAL A 158 -4.91 -6.14 22.28
C VAL A 158 -6.16 -7.00 22.41
N GLU A 159 -7.33 -6.38 22.24
CA GLU A 159 -8.63 -7.04 22.34
C GLU A 159 -8.93 -7.95 21.12
N ASN A 160 -9.83 -8.91 21.33
CA ASN A 160 -9.89 -10.21 20.65
C ASN A 160 -10.40 -10.25 19.21
N SER A 161 -10.59 -9.12 18.54
CA SER A 161 -11.19 -9.09 17.19
C SER A 161 -10.17 -8.83 16.08
N THR A 162 -9.06 -9.58 16.02
CA THR A 162 -8.09 -9.42 14.92
C THR A 162 -7.64 -10.74 14.31
N THR A 163 -7.53 -10.76 12.98
CA THR A 163 -6.87 -11.83 12.20
C THR A 163 -5.44 -12.09 12.66
N ALA A 164 -4.80 -11.11 13.31
CA ALA A 164 -3.48 -11.22 13.93
C ALA A 164 -3.47 -12.20 15.13
N LEU A 165 -4.48 -12.13 16.02
CA LEU A 165 -4.59 -13.03 17.17
C LEU A 165 -4.71 -14.49 16.71
N GLU A 166 -5.57 -14.78 15.74
CA GLU A 166 -5.69 -16.13 15.18
C GLU A 166 -4.36 -16.66 14.60
N ALA A 167 -3.63 -15.81 13.85
CA ALA A 167 -2.37 -16.20 13.26
C ALA A 167 -1.32 -16.55 14.34
N ILE A 168 -1.30 -15.76 15.43
CA ILE A 168 -0.42 -16.01 16.57
C ILE A 168 -0.82 -17.29 17.29
N LEU A 169 -2.11 -17.52 17.57
CA LEU A 169 -2.60 -18.73 18.23
C LEU A 169 -2.24 -19.99 17.42
N LYS A 170 -2.52 -20.00 16.11
CA LYS A 170 -2.15 -21.10 15.20
C LYS A 170 -0.64 -21.36 15.20
N ARG A 171 0.19 -20.31 15.30
CA ARG A 171 1.65 -20.43 15.36
C ARG A 171 2.15 -20.97 16.69
N VAL A 172 1.59 -20.49 17.81
CA VAL A 172 1.99 -20.90 19.16
C VAL A 172 1.58 -22.35 19.42
N ALA A 173 0.37 -22.76 19.04
CA ALA A 173 -0.11 -24.13 19.21
C ALA A 173 0.75 -25.18 18.46
N ARG A 174 1.43 -24.77 17.38
CA ARG A 174 2.37 -25.63 16.63
C ARG A 174 3.77 -25.71 17.25
N ARG A 175 4.09 -24.85 18.20
CA ARG A 175 5.41 -24.80 18.84
C ARG A 175 5.43 -25.82 19.98
N GLN A 176 6.39 -26.75 19.99
CA GLN A 176 6.57 -27.61 21.16
C GLN A 176 6.97 -26.77 22.38
N PRO A 177 6.40 -27.05 23.57
CA PRO A 177 6.83 -26.37 24.79
C PRO A 177 8.31 -26.68 25.07
N PRO A 178 9.04 -25.77 25.72
CA PRO A 178 10.42 -26.05 26.15
C PRO A 178 10.42 -27.27 27.09
N PRO A 179 11.49 -28.10 27.06
CA PRO A 179 11.63 -29.21 27.99
C PRO A 179 11.58 -28.68 29.43
N LYS A 180 10.85 -29.38 30.31
CA LYS A 180 10.84 -29.08 31.74
C LYS A 180 12.24 -29.39 32.30
N GLU A 181 12.87 -28.40 32.93
CA GLU A 181 14.02 -28.60 33.83
C GLU A 181 13.57 -29.20 35.17
#